data_AF-A0A3L6JND7-F1
#
_entry.id   AF-A0A3L6JND7-F1
#
_cell.length_a   1.000
_cell.length_b   1.000
_cell.length_c   1.000
_cell.angle_alpha   90.00
_cell.angle_beta   90.00
_cell.angle_gamma   90.00
#
_symmetry.space_group_name_H-M   'P 1'
#
loop_
_entity.id
_entity.type
_entity.pdbx_description
1 polymer ?
#
loop_
_entity_poly.entity_id
_entity_poly.type
_entity_poly.pdbx_seq_one_letter_code
_entity_poly.pdbx_strand_id
1 'polypeptide(L)'
;MELVIAVFRSLYRIHTHLSSDDDMLLFRVLSPLTDFIGIIASYLADVWGFLVFVGSVSSVIVVLAGAILWFTDVNQSKGKALVLSGVLLAVVVQYFVMYPPEFVLG
;
A
#
# COMPACT_ATOMS: atom_id res chain seq x y z
N MET A 1 4.05 -0.18 -62.93
CA MET A 1 4.45 -1.00 -61.77
C MET A 1 5.00 -0.13 -60.63
N GLU A 2 5.92 0.79 -60.92
CA GLU A 2 6.48 1.77 -59.97
C GLU A 2 5.46 2.54 -59.12
N LEU A 3 4.34 2.98 -59.72
CA LEU A 3 3.31 3.75 -59.01
C LEU A 3 2.64 2.95 -57.89
N VAL A 4 2.46 1.64 -58.09
CA VAL A 4 1.88 0.74 -57.07
C VAL A 4 2.86 0.54 -55.91
N ILE A 5 4.15 0.38 -56.23
CA ILE A 5 5.22 0.23 -55.23
C ILE A 5 5.36 1.52 -54.41
N ALA A 6 5.27 2.69 -55.06
CA ALA A 6 5.34 3.99 -54.40
C ALA A 6 4.17 4.22 -53.42
N VAL A 7 2.95 3.85 -53.82
CA VAL A 7 1.77 3.94 -52.95
C VAL A 7 1.90 2.99 -51.76
N PHE A 8 2.34 1.75 -51.98
CA PHE A 8 2.51 0.77 -50.90
C PHE A 8 3.60 1.19 -49.91
N ARG A 9 4.71 1.73 -50.40
CA ARG A 9 5.80 2.29 -49.57
C ARG A 9 5.33 3.50 -48.75
N SER A 10 4.46 4.33 -49.32
CA SER A 10 3.87 5.49 -48.63
C SER A 10 2.92 5.03 -47.51
N LEU A 11 2.04 4.07 -47.79
CA LEU A 11 1.10 3.53 -46.81
C LEU A 11 1.80 2.83 -45.64
N TYR A 12 2.84 2.04 -45.93
CA TYR A 12 3.66 1.40 -44.89
C TYR A 12 4.36 2.44 -44.00
N ARG A 13 4.90 3.51 -44.60
CA ARG A 13 5.56 4.61 -43.86
C ARG A 13 4.58 5.36 -42.95
N ILE A 14 3.34 5.56 -43.37
CA ILE A 14 2.31 6.21 -42.55
C ILE A 14 1.95 5.34 -41.34
N HIS A 15 1.81 4.03 -41.54
CA HIS A 15 1.49 3.11 -40.44
C HIS A 15 2.60 3.07 -39.37
N THR A 16 3.88 3.06 -39.78
CA THR A 16 5.01 3.08 -38.83
C THR A 16 5.11 4.39 -38.06
N HIS A 17 4.74 5.53 -38.67
CA HIS A 17 4.74 6.82 -37.98
C HIS A 17 3.57 6.95 -36.99
N LEU A 18 2.36 6.50 -37.37
CA LEU A 18 1.21 6.48 -36.45
C LEU A 18 1.48 5.62 -35.20
N SER A 19 2.04 4.41 -35.40
CA SER A 19 2.38 3.52 -34.27
C SER A 19 3.40 4.17 -33.33
N SER A 20 4.43 4.83 -33.89
CA SER A 20 5.47 5.48 -33.09
C SER A 20 4.97 6.69 -32.30
N ASP A 21 3.98 7.42 -32.83
CA ASP A 21 3.39 8.57 -32.14
C ASP A 21 2.49 8.11 -30.99
N ASP A 22 1.72 7.04 -31.18
CA ASP A 22 0.90 6.43 -30.11
C ASP A 22 1.77 5.89 -28.97
N ASP A 23 2.87 5.21 -29.29
CA ASP A 23 3.83 4.70 -28.30
C ASP A 23 4.50 5.86 -27.52
N MET A 24 4.80 6.98 -28.20
CA MET A 24 5.38 8.17 -27.58
C MET A 24 4.36 8.89 -26.68
N LEU A 25 3.08 8.94 -27.05
CA LEU A 25 2.01 9.49 -26.22
C LEU A 25 1.77 8.62 -24.99
N LEU A 26 1.74 7.29 -25.15
CA LEU A 26 1.67 6.35 -24.05
C LEU A 26 2.85 6.54 -23.10
N PHE A 27 4.09 6.56 -23.59
CA PHE A 27 5.26 6.78 -22.74
C PHE A 27 5.17 8.11 -21.96
N ARG A 28 4.73 9.20 -22.60
CA ARG A 28 4.57 10.51 -21.97
C ARG A 28 3.51 10.55 -20.88
N VAL A 29 2.48 9.70 -20.94
CA VAL A 29 1.43 9.62 -19.93
C VAL A 29 1.75 8.59 -18.85
N LEU A 30 2.33 7.44 -19.23
CA LEU A 30 2.69 6.39 -18.29
C LEU A 30 3.83 6.83 -17.36
N SER A 31 4.86 7.52 -17.86
CA SER A 31 5.98 7.98 -17.03
C SER A 31 5.53 8.79 -15.80
N PRO A 32 4.79 9.91 -15.94
CA PRO A 32 4.34 10.68 -14.78
C PRO A 32 3.33 9.94 -13.90
N LEU A 33 2.54 9.01 -14.47
CA LEU A 33 1.62 8.17 -13.70
C LEU A 33 2.37 7.17 -12.82
N THR A 34 3.41 6.53 -13.35
CA THR A 34 4.27 5.62 -12.59
C THR A 34 5.00 6.36 -11.47
N ASP A 35 5.53 7.55 -11.74
CA ASP A 35 6.18 8.38 -10.73
C ASP A 35 5.20 8.78 -9.62
N PHE A 36 3.97 9.16 -9.99
CA PHE A 36 2.91 9.51 -9.04
C PHE A 36 2.50 8.31 -8.17
N ILE A 37 2.34 7.12 -8.76
CA ILE A 37 2.05 5.88 -8.02
C ILE A 37 3.19 5.57 -7.04
N GLY A 38 4.45 5.74 -7.46
CA GLY A 38 5.61 5.56 -6.57
C GLY A 38 5.58 6.48 -5.35
N ILE A 39 5.21 7.76 -5.54
CA ILE A 39 5.06 8.71 -4.44
C ILE A 39 3.94 8.27 -3.48
N ILE A 40 2.78 7.90 -4.01
CA ILE A 40 1.65 7.42 -3.20
C ILE A 40 2.04 6.17 -2.41
N ALA A 41 2.67 5.19 -3.07
CA ALA A 41 3.08 3.95 -2.45
C ALA A 41 4.04 4.21 -1.27
N SER A 42 5.00 5.12 -1.44
CA SER A 42 5.90 5.54 -0.36
C SER A 42 5.14 6.13 0.84
N TYR A 43 4.19 7.05 0.60
CA TYR A 43 3.39 7.62 1.70
C TYR A 43 2.53 6.57 2.41
N LEU A 44 1.96 5.63 1.65
CA LEU A 44 1.18 4.53 2.23
C LEU A 44 2.07 3.60 3.07
N ALA A 45 3.29 3.32 2.63
CA ALA A 45 4.26 2.53 3.40
C ALA A 45 4.61 3.21 4.73
N ASP A 46 4.82 4.53 4.72
CA ASP A 46 5.09 5.30 5.94
C ASP A 46 3.90 5.28 6.92
N VAL A 47 2.68 5.48 6.40
CA VAL A 47 1.45 5.42 7.21
C VAL A 47 1.23 4.02 7.77
N TRP A 48 1.52 2.97 7.00
CA TRP A 48 1.46 1.60 7.46
C TRP A 48 2.41 1.35 8.64
N GLY A 49 3.67 1.78 8.50
CA GLY A 49 4.65 1.69 9.59
C GLY A 49 4.19 2.42 10.85
N PHE A 50 3.62 3.62 10.69
CA PHE A 50 3.04 4.38 11.81
C PHE A 50 1.86 3.64 12.46
N LEU A 51 0.98 3.03 11.68
CA LEU A 51 -0.17 2.27 12.19
C LEU A 51 0.28 1.07 13.02
N VAL A 52 1.25 0.31 12.53
CA VAL A 52 1.84 -0.83 13.24
C VAL A 52 2.50 -0.38 14.54
N PHE A 53 3.22 0.75 14.52
CA PHE A 53 3.85 1.32 15.71
C PHE A 53 2.82 1.70 16.77
N VAL A 54 1.79 2.48 16.40
CA VAL A 54 0.72 2.90 17.32
C VAL A 54 -0.05 1.69 17.85
N GLY A 55 -0.37 0.72 16.99
CA GLY A 55 -1.02 -0.54 17.39
C GLY A 55 -0.19 -1.33 18.41
N SER A 56 1.12 -1.44 18.19
CA SER A 56 2.03 -2.15 19.09
C SER A 56 2.08 -1.48 20.47
N VAL A 57 2.31 -0.17 20.52
CA VAL A 57 2.39 0.58 21.78
C VAL A 57 1.05 0.58 22.53
N SER A 58 -0.05 0.79 21.81
CA SER A 58 -1.39 0.80 22.41
C SER A 58 -1.78 -0.57 22.98
N SER A 59 -1.42 -1.67 22.33
CA SER A 59 -1.69 -3.01 22.86
C SER A 59 -1.06 -3.23 24.24
N VAL A 60 0.18 -2.78 24.44
CA VAL A 60 0.88 -2.85 25.72
C VAL A 60 0.21 -1.97 26.77
N ILE A 61 -0.11 -0.73 26.41
CA ILE A 61 -0.78 0.22 27.33
C ILE A 61 -2.12 -0.33 27.80
N VAL A 62 -2.92 -0.88 26.88
CA VAL A 62 -4.23 -1.46 27.19
C VAL A 62 -4.06 -2.67 28.11
N VAL A 63 -3.16 -3.61 27.81
CA VAL A 63 -2.90 -4.75 28.70
C VAL A 63 -2.50 -4.30 30.11
N LEU A 64 -1.60 -3.32 30.22
CA LEU A 64 -1.16 -2.79 31.52
C LEU A 64 -2.29 -2.10 32.28
N ALA A 65 -3.07 -1.24 31.61
CA ALA A 65 -4.21 -0.58 32.23
C ALA A 65 -5.25 -1.59 32.72
N GLY A 66 -5.52 -2.63 31.94
CA GLY A 66 -6.41 -3.72 32.31
C GLY A 66 -5.89 -4.52 33.49
N ALA A 67 -4.59 -4.81 33.50
CA ALA A 67 -3.93 -5.53 34.58
C ALA A 67 -3.97 -4.73 35.90
N ILE A 68 -3.72 -3.42 35.86
CA ILE A 68 -3.83 -2.56 37.05
C ILE A 68 -5.27 -2.56 37.58
N LEU A 69 -6.28 -2.37 36.72
CA LEU A 69 -7.70 -2.42 37.11
C LEU A 69 -8.10 -3.78 37.69
N TRP A 70 -7.50 -4.85 37.17
CA TRP A 70 -7.76 -6.21 37.63
C TRP A 70 -7.09 -6.46 38.99
N PHE A 71 -5.80 -6.14 39.16
CA PHE A 71 -5.07 -6.43 40.39
C PHE A 71 -5.41 -5.51 41.57
N THR A 72 -5.96 -4.32 41.29
CA THR A 72 -6.39 -3.39 42.35
C THR A 72 -7.82 -3.65 42.85
N ASP A 73 -8.49 -4.69 42.32
CA ASP A 73 -9.89 -5.03 42.63
C ASP A 73 -10.92 -3.90 42.40
N VAL A 74 -10.50 -2.78 41.79
CA VAL A 74 -11.38 -1.62 41.52
C VAL A 74 -12.51 -2.01 40.57
N ASN A 75 -12.20 -2.79 39.52
CA ASN A 75 -13.21 -3.36 38.64
C ASN A 75 -12.71 -4.63 37.94
N GLN A 76 -12.84 -5.77 38.63
CA GLN A 76 -12.45 -7.10 38.16
C GLN A 76 -12.98 -7.44 36.75
N SER A 77 -14.26 -7.17 36.48
CA SER A 77 -14.90 -7.50 35.21
C SER A 77 -14.30 -6.69 34.05
N LYS A 78 -14.20 -5.37 34.23
CA LYS A 78 -13.62 -4.49 33.20
C LYS A 78 -12.12 -4.73 33.04
N GLY A 79 -11.38 -4.97 34.13
CA GLY A 79 -9.94 -5.25 34.07
C GLY A 79 -9.61 -6.45 33.20
N LYS A 80 -10.29 -7.60 33.43
CA LYS A 80 -10.10 -8.81 32.62
C LYS A 80 -10.48 -8.60 31.14
N ALA A 81 -11.59 -7.91 30.88
CA ALA A 81 -12.02 -7.61 29.51
C ALA A 81 -10.99 -6.73 28.78
N LEU A 82 -10.38 -5.78 29.49
CA LEU A 82 -9.42 -4.83 28.95
C LEU A 82 -8.04 -5.48 28.72
N VAL A 83 -7.63 -6.43 29.59
CA VAL A 83 -6.47 -7.29 29.30
C VAL A 83 -6.71 -8.12 28.03
N LEU A 84 -7.87 -8.76 27.91
CA LEU A 84 -8.21 -9.56 26.73
C LEU A 84 -8.26 -8.72 25.45
N SER A 85 -8.81 -7.51 25.50
CA SER A 85 -8.84 -6.62 24.32
C SER A 85 -7.44 -6.16 23.92
N GLY A 86 -6.56 -5.87 24.88
CA GLY A 86 -5.15 -5.55 24.61
C GLY A 86 -4.38 -6.71 23.98
N VAL A 87 -4.59 -7.94 24.47
CA VAL A 87 -4.01 -9.15 23.88
C VAL A 87 -4.54 -9.38 22.46
N LEU A 88 -5.85 -9.23 22.25
CA LEU A 88 -6.46 -9.35 20.93
C LEU A 88 -5.88 -8.31 19.96
N LEU A 89 -5.73 -7.06 20.40
CA LEU A 89 -5.11 -6.02 19.60
C LEU A 89 -3.66 -6.37 19.23
N ALA A 90 -2.88 -6.91 20.17
CA ALA A 90 -1.52 -7.38 19.89
C ALA A 90 -1.49 -8.47 18.81
N VAL A 91 -2.43 -9.42 18.85
CA VAL A 91 -2.55 -10.47 17.82
C VAL A 91 -2.89 -9.87 16.45
N VAL A 92 -3.83 -8.91 16.40
CA VAL A 92 -4.18 -8.22 15.15
C VAL A 92 -2.99 -7.45 14.57
N VAL A 93 -2.25 -6.73 15.42
CA VAL A 93 -1.05 -6.00 14.99
C VAL A 93 0.02 -6.97 14.49
N GLN A 94 0.24 -8.08 15.19
CA GLN A 94 1.20 -9.10 14.79
C GLN A 94 0.83 -9.72 13.43
N TYR A 95 -0.46 -9.91 13.15
CA TYR A 95 -0.94 -10.35 11.84
C TYR A 95 -0.55 -9.36 10.73
N PHE A 96 -0.76 -8.05 10.97
CA PHE A 96 -0.38 -7.00 10.01
C PHE A 96 1.13 -6.90 9.78
N VAL A 97 1.94 -7.19 10.79
CA VAL A 97 3.41 -7.29 10.64
C VAL A 97 3.80 -8.51 9.80
N MET A 98 3.11 -9.64 9.98
CA MET A 98 3.43 -10.89 9.28
C MET A 98 3.01 -10.86 7.81
N TYR A 99 1.91 -10.18 7.49
CA TYR A 99 1.36 -10.07 6.15
C TYR A 99 1.24 -8.60 5.74
N PRO A 100 2.37 -7.91 5.48
CA PRO A 100 2.33 -6.53 5.02
C PRO A 100 1.80 -6.45 3.58
N PRO A 101 1.18 -5.32 3.19
CA PRO A 101 0.72 -5.10 1.83
C PRO A 101 1.88 -4.86 0.86
N GLU A 102 1.64 -5.10 -0.43
CA GLU A 102 2.69 -5.06 -1.47
C GLU A 102 3.40 -3.70 -1.57
N PHE A 103 2.71 -2.58 -1.32
CA PHE A 103 3.31 -1.25 -1.35
C PHE A 103 4.36 -1.02 -0.26
N VAL A 104 4.49 -1.91 0.73
CA VAL A 104 5.56 -1.90 1.74
C VAL A 104 6.79 -2.69 1.30
N LEU A 105 6.63 -3.63 0.36
CA LEU A 105 7.67 -4.58 -0.03
C LEU A 105 8.67 -4.03 -1.07
N GLY A 106 8.34 -2.90 -1.70
CA GLY A 106 9.17 -2.25 -2.73
C GLY A 106 8.81 -2.68 -4.14
#